data_AF-A0A671MK04-F1
#
_entry.id   AF-A0A671MK04-F1
#
_cell.length_a   1.000
_cell.length_b   1.000
_cell.length_c   1.000
_cell.angle_alpha   90.00
_cell.angle_beta   90.00
_cell.angle_gamma   90.00
#
_symmetry.space_group_name_H-M   'P 1'
#
loop_
_entity.id
_entity.type
_entity.pdbx_description
1 polymer ?
#
loop_
_entity_poly.entity_id
_entity_poly.type
_entity_poly.pdbx_seq_one_letter_code
_entity_poly.pdbx_strand_id
1 'polypeptide(L)'
;MIMADSSGPQKNWYSILGACPTDDIQELKQKYQKLILMFHPDKQRPDVSEGEAEQHMQRFIDVDQAWKILSNEESRKEYNLQLRALELKQSWPVDAHITLNEMNWDCDTKCYTYSCRCGGEFILEKDDLQELETIVCCDSCSLSIEVKKVT
;
A
#
# COMPACT_ATOMS: atom_id res chain seq x y z
N MET A 1 -6.63 20.59 -8.77
CA MET A 1 -6.96 19.53 -7.80
C MET A 1 -7.19 18.26 -8.61
N ILE A 2 -6.19 17.39 -8.70
CA ILE A 2 -6.31 16.09 -9.36
C ILE A 2 -5.86 15.07 -8.31
N MET A 3 -6.82 14.45 -7.63
CA MET A 3 -6.59 13.26 -6.84
C MET A 3 -6.99 12.08 -7.70
N ALA A 4 -6.01 11.43 -8.32
CA ALA A 4 -6.18 10.10 -8.86
C ALA A 4 -5.65 9.13 -7.80
N ASP A 5 -6.52 8.77 -6.85
CA ASP A 5 -6.37 7.51 -6.14
C ASP A 5 -6.59 6.40 -7.17
N SER A 6 -5.53 5.65 -7.44
CA SER A 6 -5.59 4.40 -8.19
C SER A 6 -4.94 3.35 -7.30
N SER A 7 -5.63 3.03 -6.21
CA SER A 7 -5.26 1.94 -5.30
C SER A 7 -5.59 0.58 -5.95
N GLY A 8 -4.79 0.20 -6.93
CA GLY A 8 -4.51 -1.21 -7.22
C GLY A 8 -3.28 -1.65 -6.41
N PRO A 9 -3.00 -2.96 -6.27
CA PRO A 9 -1.76 -3.42 -5.65
C PRO A 9 -0.60 -2.72 -6.36
N GLN A 10 0.09 -1.83 -5.66
CA GLN A 10 1.09 -0.99 -6.28
C GLN A 10 2.13 -1.90 -6.93
N LYS A 11 2.17 -1.86 -8.26
CA LYS A 11 3.16 -2.59 -9.04
C LYS A 11 4.53 -2.13 -8.55
N ASN A 12 5.24 -3.05 -7.88
CA ASN A 12 6.60 -2.78 -7.43
C ASN A 12 7.52 -2.82 -8.65
N TRP A 13 7.91 -1.66 -9.17
CA TRP A 13 8.76 -1.55 -10.36
C TRP A 13 10.12 -2.25 -10.15
N TYR A 14 10.63 -2.21 -8.92
CA TYR A 14 11.80 -2.98 -8.50
C TYR A 14 11.59 -4.49 -8.68
N SER A 15 10.47 -5.04 -8.21
CA SER A 15 10.13 -6.46 -8.37
C SER A 15 9.94 -6.86 -9.83
N ILE A 16 9.41 -5.97 -10.67
CA ILE A 16 9.25 -6.22 -12.12
C ILE A 16 10.61 -6.37 -12.82
N LEU A 17 11.59 -5.55 -12.45
CA LEU A 17 12.96 -5.64 -12.98
C LEU A 17 13.82 -6.70 -12.26
N GLY A 18 13.32 -7.30 -11.18
CA GLY A 18 14.15 -8.13 -10.29
C GLY A 18 15.30 -7.33 -9.65
N ALA A 19 15.09 -6.04 -9.42
CA ALA A 19 16.03 -5.10 -8.84
C ALA A 19 15.74 -4.84 -7.35
N CYS A 20 16.76 -4.46 -6.60
CA CYS A 20 16.62 -3.94 -5.25
C CYS A 20 16.56 -2.41 -5.27
N PRO A 21 15.84 -1.77 -4.32
CA PRO A 21 15.78 -0.32 -4.21
C PRO A 21 17.15 0.33 -3.93
N THR A 22 18.12 -0.47 -3.48
CA THR A 22 19.51 -0.09 -3.23
C THR A 22 20.44 -0.24 -4.44
N ASP A 23 20.00 -0.89 -5.53
CA ASP A 23 20.84 -1.17 -6.70
C ASP A 23 21.20 0.13 -7.44
N ASP A 24 22.38 0.19 -8.07
CA ASP A 24 22.79 1.36 -8.86
C ASP A 24 22.09 1.38 -10.23
N ILE A 25 21.96 2.56 -10.85
CA ILE A 25 21.40 2.73 -12.19
C ILE A 25 22.04 1.80 -13.23
N GLN A 26 23.34 1.51 -13.10
CA GLN A 26 24.05 0.59 -14.00
C GLN A 26 23.55 -0.85 -13.85
N GLU A 27 23.28 -1.31 -12.62
CA GLU A 27 22.74 -2.65 -12.36
C GLU A 27 21.29 -2.76 -12.86
N LEU A 28 20.47 -1.72 -12.61
CA LEU A 28 19.11 -1.66 -13.14
C LEU A 28 19.13 -1.73 -14.67
N LYS A 29 20.08 -1.06 -15.33
CA LYS A 29 20.23 -1.08 -16.79
C LYS A 29 20.56 -2.47 -17.31
N GLN A 30 21.47 -3.17 -16.64
CA GLN A 30 21.84 -4.54 -17.02
C GLN A 30 20.65 -5.50 -16.87
N LYS A 31 19.89 -5.38 -15.77
CA LYS A 31 18.68 -6.18 -15.54
C LYS A 31 17.61 -5.88 -16.59
N TYR A 32 17.36 -4.60 -16.88
CA TYR A 32 16.46 -4.16 -17.95
C TYR A 32 16.85 -4.76 -19.31
N GLN A 33 18.11 -4.61 -19.72
CA GLN A 33 18.59 -5.15 -21.00
C GLN A 33 18.39 -6.67 -21.11
N LYS A 34 18.67 -7.41 -20.04
CA LYS A 34 18.47 -8.86 -19.99
C LYS A 34 16.99 -9.23 -20.16
N LEU A 35 16.09 -8.51 -19.50
CA LEU A 35 14.65 -8.75 -19.57
C LEU A 35 14.09 -8.39 -20.95
N ILE A 36 14.46 -7.24 -21.51
CA ILE A 36 14.05 -6.85 -22.86
C ILE A 36 14.50 -7.89 -23.90
N LEU A 37 15.73 -8.38 -23.80
CA LEU A 37 16.25 -9.43 -24.69
C LEU A 37 15.54 -10.79 -24.55
N MET A 38 14.86 -11.03 -23.43
CA MET A 38 14.13 -12.26 -23.13
C MET A 38 12.65 -12.17 -23.54
N PHE A 39 12.04 -10.99 -23.36
CA PHE A 39 10.63 -10.75 -23.67
C PHE A 39 10.38 -10.07 -25.03
N HIS A 40 11.43 -9.81 -25.82
CA HIS A 40 11.29 -9.18 -27.13
C HIS A 40 10.41 -10.02 -28.08
N PRO A 41 9.42 -9.42 -28.76
CA PRO A 41 8.48 -10.16 -29.59
C PRO A 41 9.12 -10.89 -30.78
N ASP A 42 10.25 -10.38 -31.29
CA ASP A 42 11.02 -10.99 -32.38
C ASP A 42 11.62 -12.37 -32.03
N LYS A 43 11.80 -12.68 -30.74
CA LYS A 43 12.28 -14.00 -30.31
C LYS A 43 11.17 -15.02 -30.05
N GLN A 44 9.92 -14.61 -30.20
CA GLN A 44 8.79 -15.50 -29.98
C GLN A 44 8.72 -16.52 -31.12
N ARG A 45 8.67 -17.80 -30.76
CA ARG A 45 8.48 -18.86 -31.74
C ARG A 45 7.04 -18.79 -32.27
N PRO A 46 6.79 -19.14 -33.54
CA PRO A 46 5.44 -19.16 -34.11
C PRO A 46 4.51 -20.22 -33.49
N ASP A 47 5.02 -21.07 -32.59
CA ASP A 47 4.29 -22.16 -31.92
C ASP A 47 3.74 -21.77 -30.54
N VAL A 48 3.94 -20.51 -30.12
CA VAL A 48 3.54 -20.02 -28.80
C VAL A 48 2.04 -19.71 -28.79
N SER A 49 1.32 -20.18 -27.77
CA SER A 49 -0.14 -19.93 -27.66
C SER A 49 -0.44 -18.44 -27.54
N GLU A 50 -1.59 -17.98 -28.01
CA GLU A 50 -2.02 -16.57 -27.92
C GLU A 50 -1.90 -16.01 -26.50
N GLY A 51 -2.27 -16.80 -25.48
CA GLY A 51 -2.14 -16.41 -24.08
C GLY A 51 -0.69 -16.20 -23.60
N GLU A 52 0.25 -17.00 -24.10
CA GLU A 52 1.68 -16.81 -23.79
C GLU A 52 2.26 -15.60 -24.54
N ALA A 53 1.78 -15.35 -25.77
CA ALA A 53 2.17 -14.17 -26.52
C ALA A 53 1.73 -12.87 -25.84
N GLU A 54 0.49 -12.83 -25.36
CA GLU A 54 -0.07 -11.72 -24.58
C GLU A 54 0.73 -11.49 -23.29
N GLN A 55 1.08 -12.55 -22.57
CA GLN A 55 1.90 -12.47 -21.35
C GLN A 55 3.30 -11.92 -21.63
N HIS A 56 3.95 -12.35 -22.70
CA HIS A 56 5.26 -11.82 -23.11
C HIS A 56 5.18 -10.33 -23.43
N MET A 57 4.14 -9.91 -24.16
CA MET A 57 3.91 -8.49 -24.46
C MET A 57 3.65 -7.69 -23.18
N GLN A 58 2.81 -8.19 -22.26
CA GLN A 58 2.56 -7.53 -20.97
C GLN A 58 3.84 -7.38 -20.15
N ARG A 59 4.66 -8.44 -20.06
CA ARG A 59 5.95 -8.39 -19.37
C ARG A 59 6.90 -7.36 -19.99
N PHE A 60 6.95 -7.29 -21.31
CA PHE A 60 7.74 -6.27 -22.01
C PHE A 60 7.27 -4.84 -21.64
N ILE A 61 5.96 -4.60 -21.67
CA ILE A 61 5.38 -3.29 -21.31
C ILE A 61 5.70 -2.93 -19.86
N ASP A 62 5.49 -3.87 -18.93
CA ASP A 62 5.78 -3.65 -17.50
C ASP A 62 7.26 -3.34 -17.26
N VAL A 63 8.17 -4.06 -17.93
CA VAL A 63 9.63 -3.84 -17.84
C VAL A 63 10.03 -2.48 -18.40
N ASP A 64 9.46 -2.06 -19.52
CA ASP A 64 9.70 -0.74 -20.11
C ASP A 64 9.20 0.40 -19.22
N GLN A 65 8.01 0.26 -18.64
CA GLN A 65 7.46 1.21 -17.68
C GLN A 65 8.32 1.30 -16.41
N ALA A 66 8.73 0.16 -15.86
CA ALA A 66 9.62 0.11 -14.70
C ALA A 66 10.93 0.86 -14.98
N TRP A 67 11.54 0.63 -16.14
CA TRP A 67 12.76 1.30 -16.54
C TRP A 67 12.57 2.80 -16.75
N LYS A 68 11.46 3.26 -17.36
CA LYS A 68 11.18 4.69 -17.51
C LYS A 68 11.19 5.45 -16.18
N ILE A 69 10.62 4.84 -15.14
CA ILE A 69 10.55 5.45 -13.81
C ILE A 69 11.89 5.35 -13.09
N LEU A 70 12.54 4.19 -13.16
CA LEU A 70 13.75 3.92 -12.38
C LEU A 70 15.05 4.37 -13.04
N SER A 71 15.01 4.67 -14.34
CA SER A 71 16.19 5.12 -15.10
C SER A 71 16.58 6.57 -14.82
N ASN A 72 15.60 7.39 -14.44
CA ASN A 72 15.80 8.80 -14.13
C ASN A 72 15.90 9.00 -12.61
N GLU A 73 16.93 9.70 -12.15
CA GLU A 73 17.20 9.87 -10.72
C GLU A 73 16.05 10.58 -9.99
N GLU A 74 15.49 11.63 -10.59
CA GLU A 74 14.36 12.39 -10.03
C GLU A 74 13.11 11.51 -9.88
N SER A 75 12.70 10.84 -10.95
CA SER A 75 11.52 9.98 -10.96
C SER A 75 11.69 8.76 -10.04
N ARG A 76 12.91 8.21 -9.96
CA ARG A 76 13.26 7.16 -9.00
C ARG A 76 13.13 7.68 -7.57
N LYS A 77 13.62 8.89 -7.28
CA LYS A 77 13.53 9.50 -5.95
C LYS A 77 12.08 9.74 -5.54
N GLU A 78 11.25 10.27 -6.44
CA GLU A 78 9.81 10.44 -6.21
C GLU A 78 9.13 9.11 -5.93
N TYR A 79 9.44 8.07 -6.70
CA TYR A 79 8.90 6.74 -6.50
C TYR A 79 9.31 6.14 -5.14
N ASN A 80 10.59 6.27 -4.73
CA ASN A 80 11.05 5.83 -3.42
C ASN A 80 10.36 6.60 -2.28
N LEU A 81 10.12 7.90 -2.47
CA LEU A 81 9.39 8.72 -1.50
C LEU A 81 7.93 8.24 -1.35
N GLN A 82 7.27 7.91 -2.46
CA GLN A 82 5.93 7.33 -2.45
C GLN A 82 5.89 5.97 -1.75
N LEU A 83 6.84 5.08 -2.04
CA LEU A 83 6.96 3.80 -1.36
C LEU A 83 7.12 3.98 0.16
N ARG A 84 8.01 4.88 0.58
CA ARG A 84 8.20 5.20 2.00
C ARG A 84 6.93 5.77 2.63
N ALA A 85 6.23 6.65 1.92
CA ALA A 85 4.98 7.23 2.41
C ALA A 85 3.88 6.16 2.58
N LEU A 86 3.85 5.15 1.70
CA LEU A 86 2.92 4.03 1.82
C LEU A 86 3.26 3.11 2.98
N GLU A 87 4.54 2.80 3.17
CA GLU A 87 5.01 2.03 4.34
C GLU A 87 4.58 2.71 5.64
N LEU A 88 4.75 4.04 5.74
CA LEU A 88 4.31 4.82 6.90
C LEU A 88 2.79 4.86 7.08
N LYS A 89 2.00 4.77 6.00
CA LYS A 89 0.53 4.72 6.07
C LYS A 89 0.00 3.37 6.55
N GLN A 90 0.75 2.28 6.37
CA GLN A 90 0.27 0.93 6.67
C GLN A 90 0.44 0.51 8.13
N SER A 91 1.13 1.30 8.95
CA SER A 91 1.32 1.00 10.37
C SER A 91 1.00 2.23 11.22
N TRP A 92 -0.29 2.47 11.49
CA TRP A 92 -0.63 3.33 12.62
C TRP A 92 -0.27 2.58 13.90
N PRO A 93 0.58 3.13 14.80
CA PRO A 93 0.89 2.51 16.06
C PRO A 93 -0.33 2.63 16.98
N VAL A 94 -1.19 1.62 16.98
CA VAL A 94 -2.33 1.54 17.89
C VAL A 94 -1.91 0.79 19.15
N ASP A 95 -2.25 1.34 20.30
CA ASP A 95 -1.88 0.82 21.63
C ASP A 95 -2.67 -0.44 22.00
N ALA A 96 -3.86 -0.61 21.43
CA ALA A 96 -4.69 -1.78 21.59
C ALA A 96 -5.65 -1.94 20.41
N HIS A 97 -6.06 -3.19 20.18
CA HIS A 97 -7.13 -3.54 19.27
C HIS A 97 -8.28 -4.07 20.12
N ILE A 98 -9.44 -3.41 20.04
CA ILE A 98 -10.63 -3.83 20.75
C ILE A 98 -11.78 -3.99 19.77
N THR A 99 -12.76 -4.80 20.13
CA THR A 99 -13.99 -4.93 19.37
C THR A 99 -15.05 -3.96 19.90
N LEU A 100 -15.99 -3.56 19.05
CA LEU A 100 -17.09 -2.68 19.47
C LEU A 100 -17.88 -3.24 20.66
N ASN A 101 -17.94 -4.57 20.80
CA ASN A 101 -18.64 -5.25 21.89
C ASN A 101 -17.91 -5.14 23.24
N GLU A 102 -16.63 -4.76 23.24
CA GLU A 102 -15.84 -4.49 24.45
C GLU A 102 -16.00 -3.06 24.96
N MET A 103 -16.61 -2.17 24.16
CA MET A 103 -16.91 -0.80 24.57
C MET A 103 -18.22 -0.75 25.35
N ASN A 104 -18.30 0.19 26.29
CA ASN A 104 -19.54 0.50 26.99
C ASN A 104 -20.40 1.41 26.12
N TRP A 105 -21.67 1.07 25.92
CA TRP A 105 -22.59 1.89 25.13
C TRP A 105 -23.48 2.73 26.04
N ASP A 106 -23.44 4.04 25.84
CA ASP A 106 -24.32 4.99 26.52
C ASP A 106 -25.52 5.35 25.62
N CYS A 107 -26.72 4.90 26.00
CA CYS A 107 -27.92 5.09 25.19
C CYS A 107 -28.42 6.53 25.12
N ASP A 108 -28.04 7.36 26.10
CA ASP A 108 -28.47 8.77 26.21
C ASP A 108 -27.64 9.67 25.28
N THR A 109 -26.32 9.47 25.28
CA THR A 109 -25.35 10.22 24.46
C THR A 109 -25.14 9.60 23.08
N LYS A 110 -25.55 8.34 22.88
CA LYS A 110 -25.35 7.55 21.64
C LYS A 110 -23.88 7.38 21.26
N CYS A 111 -23.01 7.25 22.26
CA CYS A 111 -21.58 7.04 22.09
C CYS A 111 -21.13 5.72 22.73
N TYR A 112 -20.08 5.13 22.15
CA TYR A 112 -19.31 4.06 22.74
C TYR A 112 -18.13 4.65 23.52
N THR A 113 -17.94 4.19 24.76
CA THR A 113 -16.88 4.64 25.66
C THR A 113 -15.99 3.47 26.06
N TYR A 114 -14.67 3.71 26.16
CA TYR A 114 -13.71 2.72 26.64
C TYR A 114 -12.67 3.38 27.55
N SER A 115 -12.36 2.76 28.69
CA SER A 115 -11.44 3.34 29.67
C SER A 115 -9.98 3.21 29.23
N CYS A 116 -9.24 4.31 29.30
CA CYS A 116 -7.81 4.34 29.04
C CYS A 116 -6.99 4.11 30.32
N ARG A 117 -5.78 3.55 30.19
CA ARG A 117 -4.86 3.31 31.33
C ARG A 117 -4.37 4.60 32.01
N CYS A 118 -4.47 5.75 31.33
CA CYS A 118 -4.16 7.06 31.91
C CYS A 118 -5.28 7.61 32.80
N GLY A 119 -6.48 7.00 32.79
CA GLY A 119 -7.67 7.49 33.46
C GLY A 119 -8.61 8.34 32.60
N GLY A 120 -8.25 8.63 31.34
CA GLY A 120 -9.16 9.22 30.34
C GLY A 120 -10.01 8.17 29.63
N GLU A 121 -10.76 8.62 28.63
CA GLU A 121 -11.71 7.79 27.89
C GLU A 121 -11.49 7.87 26.38
N PHE A 122 -11.77 6.77 25.69
CA PHE A 122 -11.91 6.72 24.24
C PHE A 122 -13.38 6.82 23.91
N ILE A 123 -13.76 7.84 23.14
CA ILE A 123 -15.16 8.16 22.84
C ILE A 123 -15.36 8.00 21.34
N LEU A 124 -16.35 7.20 20.95
CA LEU A 124 -16.68 6.91 19.56
C LEU A 124 -18.17 7.11 19.33
N GLU A 125 -18.54 7.98 18.39
CA GLU A 125 -19.94 8.19 18.04
C GLU A 125 -20.45 7.08 17.12
N LYS A 126 -21.77 6.86 17.12
CA LYS A 126 -22.38 5.80 16.30
C LYS A 126 -22.19 6.01 14.79
N ASP A 127 -22.00 7.25 14.34
CA ASP A 127 -21.90 7.60 12.92
C ASP A 127 -20.51 7.26 12.33
N ASP A 128 -19.46 7.31 13.14
CA ASP A 128 -18.07 6.96 12.77
C ASP A 128 -17.82 5.45 12.56
N LEU A 129 -18.84 4.62 12.79
CA LEU A 129 -18.81 3.16 12.60
C LEU A 129 -19.26 2.70 11.21
N GLN A 130 -19.28 3.63 10.23
CA GLN A 130 -19.56 3.29 8.84
C GLN A 130 -18.41 2.52 8.17
N GLU A 131 -17.19 2.64 8.68
CA GLU A 131 -16.01 1.92 8.21
C GLU A 131 -15.75 0.70 9.13
N LEU A 132 -15.32 -0.44 8.58
CA LEU A 132 -15.15 -1.70 9.35
C LEU A 132 -14.08 -1.61 10.46
N GLU A 133 -13.21 -0.61 10.38
CA GLU A 133 -12.04 -0.40 11.25
C GLU A 133 -11.89 1.11 11.50
N THR A 134 -12.06 1.54 12.75
CA THR A 134 -11.97 2.97 13.15
C THR A 134 -10.90 3.16 14.22
N ILE A 135 -10.04 4.19 14.06
CA ILE A 135 -9.05 4.56 15.06
C ILE A 135 -9.59 5.65 15.98
N VAL A 136 -9.51 5.43 17.29
CA VAL A 136 -10.02 6.36 18.32
C VAL A 136 -8.87 6.82 19.21
N CYS A 137 -8.74 8.13 19.41
CA CYS A 137 -7.75 8.73 20.29
C CYS A 137 -8.34 8.94 21.69
N CYS A 138 -7.53 8.80 22.73
CA CYS A 138 -7.95 9.14 24.09
C CYS A 138 -8.08 10.67 24.26
N ASP A 139 -9.04 11.13 25.05
CA ASP A 139 -9.24 12.57 25.31
C ASP A 139 -8.09 13.20 26.13
N SER A 140 -7.46 12.40 26.99
CA SER A 140 -6.53 12.87 28.02
C SER A 140 -5.07 12.45 27.78
N CYS A 141 -4.77 11.70 26.71
CA CYS A 141 -3.39 11.32 26.38
C CYS A 141 -3.19 11.08 24.88
N SER A 142 -1.97 10.71 24.47
CA SER A 142 -1.61 10.42 23.08
C SER A 142 -1.85 8.97 22.66
N LEU A 143 -2.54 8.17 23.48
CA LEU A 143 -2.83 6.77 23.16
C LEU A 143 -3.96 6.70 22.13
N SER A 144 -3.86 5.72 21.24
CA SER A 144 -4.85 5.45 20.20
C SER A 144 -5.20 3.97 20.15
N ILE A 145 -6.47 3.63 19.95
CA ILE A 145 -6.94 2.24 19.86
C ILE A 145 -7.65 2.01 18.54
N GLU A 146 -7.52 0.79 18.01
CA GLU A 146 -8.27 0.34 16.85
C GLU A 146 -9.54 -0.38 17.30
N VAL A 147 -10.69 0.10 16.86
CA VAL A 147 -12.00 -0.50 17.16
C VAL A 147 -12.51 -1.23 15.93
N LYS A 148 -12.73 -2.55 16.05
CA LYS A 148 -13.28 -3.39 14.98
C LYS A 148 -14.74 -3.72 15.23
N LYS A 149 -15.56 -3.57 14.19
CA LYS A 149 -16.96 -4.01 14.21
C LYS A 149 -17.05 -5.45 13.71
N VAL A 150 -17.18 -6.39 14.64
CA VAL A 150 -17.49 -7.78 14.30
C VAL A 150 -18.93 -7.81 13.77
N THR A 151 -19.11 -8.20 12.50
CA THR A 151 -20.42 -8.35 11.85
C THR A 151 -21.03 -9.71 12.18
#